data_AF-A0A2E1EKJ9-F1
#
_entry.id   AF-A0A2E1EKJ9-F1
#
_cell.length_a   1.000
_cell.length_b   1.000
_cell.length_c   1.000
_cell.angle_alpha   90.00
_cell.angle_beta   90.00
_cell.angle_gamma   90.00
#
_symmetry.space_group_name_H-M   'P 1'
#
loop_
_entity.id
_entity.type
_entity.pdbx_description
1 polymer ?
#
loop_
_entity_poly.entity_id
_entity_poly.type
_entity_poly.pdbx_seq_one_letter_code
_entity_poly.pdbx_strand_id
1 'polypeptide(L)'
;MSRAKRDHQKILGADGEALFVLVPAAEYDELCRAADDIEDLRAAGATLALGSEGPAPVPAIVAHRIADGENPVRVWREYRGMKAIELARAAGMSAPYLSEIETGKKDGTFRTMAAIASVLCVSLDDLAPPADEEDRRARERAALVDGVRAQIRKIVALVTGPSAFDTGAVRRAVTTLVGDAVSLKAQEPHAEDWLGEVLEGARAVLDLVDRAEGDIIGTARQARRELEEIVSGPGFRFTAPPPPPSGDEEIRWSPQSAAE
;
A
#
# COMPACT_ATOMS: atom_id res chain seq x y z
N MET A 1 -26.27 14.40 50.88
CA MET A 1 -25.27 13.50 50.25
C MET A 1 -24.71 12.60 51.33
N SER A 2 -25.05 11.31 51.29
CA SER A 2 -24.69 10.34 52.32
C SER A 2 -23.19 10.09 52.28
N ARG A 3 -22.48 10.37 53.39
CA ARG A 3 -21.08 9.97 53.54
C ARG A 3 -21.09 8.45 53.62
N ALA A 4 -20.81 7.78 52.50
CA ALA A 4 -20.71 6.32 52.46
C ALA A 4 -19.77 5.89 53.58
N LYS A 5 -20.32 5.10 54.50
CA LYS A 5 -19.59 4.56 55.64
C LYS A 5 -18.54 3.64 55.05
N ARG A 6 -17.29 4.10 54.99
CA ARG A 6 -16.18 3.29 54.50
C ARG A 6 -15.93 2.22 55.57
N ASP A 7 -16.61 1.09 55.48
CA ASP A 7 -16.40 -0.06 56.35
C ASP A 7 -15.27 -0.91 55.75
N HIS A 8 -14.03 -0.46 55.94
CA HIS A 8 -12.82 -1.15 55.50
C HIS A 8 -12.16 -1.83 56.69
N GLN A 9 -11.84 -3.11 56.55
CA GLN A 9 -11.15 -3.86 57.60
C GLN A 9 -9.71 -3.35 57.70
N LYS A 10 -9.29 -3.02 58.93
CA LYS A 10 -7.94 -2.54 59.22
C LYS A 10 -7.17 -3.57 60.01
N ILE A 11 -5.91 -3.80 59.64
CA ILE A 11 -4.95 -4.57 60.43
C ILE A 11 -4.07 -3.55 61.16
N LEU A 12 -4.07 -3.61 62.50
CA LEU A 12 -3.34 -2.67 63.35
C LEU A 12 -1.97 -3.23 63.73
N GLY A 13 -0.99 -2.35 63.91
CA GLY A 13 0.34 -2.63 64.44
C GLY A 13 0.36 -2.75 65.97
N ALA A 14 1.54 -3.08 66.51
CA ALA A 14 1.76 -3.24 67.95
C ALA A 14 1.56 -1.93 68.75
N ASP A 15 1.62 -0.79 68.06
CA ASP A 15 1.37 0.57 68.52
C ASP A 15 -0.11 1.00 68.39
N GLY A 16 -0.95 0.18 67.77
CA GLY A 16 -2.36 0.47 67.50
C GLY A 16 -2.62 1.28 66.23
N GLU A 17 -1.57 1.63 65.46
CA GLU A 17 -1.72 2.32 64.18
C GLU A 17 -2.15 1.35 63.07
N ALA A 18 -2.96 1.82 62.12
CA ALA A 18 -3.42 0.97 61.02
C ALA A 18 -2.32 0.75 59.99
N LEU A 19 -1.76 -0.45 59.95
CA LEU A 19 -0.71 -0.83 59.00
C LEU A 19 -1.26 -1.19 57.61
N PHE A 20 -2.39 -1.89 57.57
CA PHE A 20 -3.03 -2.31 56.32
C PHE A 20 -4.53 -2.05 56.35
N VAL A 21 -5.07 -1.71 55.18
CA VAL A 21 -6.50 -1.55 54.94
C VAL A 21 -6.89 -2.52 53.84
N LEU A 22 -7.84 -3.43 54.13
CA LEU A 22 -8.36 -4.35 53.13
C LEU A 22 -9.49 -3.66 52.37
N VAL A 23 -9.32 -3.62 51.05
CA VAL A 23 -10.28 -3.07 50.10
C VAL A 23 -10.74 -4.20 49.18
N PRO A 24 -12.05 -4.34 48.89
CA PRO A 24 -12.52 -5.28 47.88
C PRO A 24 -11.81 -5.07 46.54
N ALA A 25 -11.50 -6.14 45.82
CA ALA A 25 -10.69 -6.06 44.58
C ALA A 25 -11.23 -5.05 43.56
N ALA A 26 -12.55 -5.02 43.34
CA ALA A 26 -13.18 -4.07 42.41
C ALA A 26 -12.98 -2.60 42.84
N GLU A 27 -13.04 -2.31 44.13
CA GLU A 27 -12.84 -0.96 44.66
C GLU A 27 -11.35 -0.57 44.67
N TYR A 28 -10.45 -1.55 44.84
CA TYR A 28 -9.01 -1.36 44.64
C TYR A 28 -8.68 -1.02 43.19
N ASP A 29 -9.24 -1.76 42.23
CA ASP A 29 -9.05 -1.50 40.81
C ASP A 29 -9.58 -0.11 40.40
N GLU A 30 -10.73 0.31 40.93
CA GLU A 30 -11.25 1.66 40.75
C GLU A 30 -10.34 2.74 41.34
N LEU A 31 -9.79 2.50 42.54
CA LEU A 31 -8.83 3.41 43.16
C LEU A 31 -7.52 3.51 42.37
N CYS A 32 -7.03 2.40 41.82
CA CYS A 32 -5.86 2.38 40.95
C CYS A 32 -6.12 3.20 39.68
N ARG A 33 -7.22 2.95 38.97
CA ARG A 33 -7.58 3.73 37.77
C ARG A 33 -7.71 5.22 38.08
N ALA A 34 -8.39 5.57 39.16
CA ALA A 34 -8.53 6.97 39.56
C ALA A 34 -7.19 7.61 39.95
N ALA A 35 -6.25 6.84 40.52
CA ALA A 35 -4.91 7.32 40.81
C ALA A 35 -4.10 7.55 39.53
N ASP A 36 -4.17 6.63 38.57
CA ASP A 36 -3.55 6.74 37.25
C ASP A 36 -4.09 7.96 36.50
N ASP A 37 -5.41 8.15 36.45
CA ASP A 37 -6.06 9.32 35.83
C ASP A 37 -5.56 10.64 36.45
N ILE A 38 -5.40 10.68 37.77
CA ILE A 38 -4.89 11.85 38.49
C ILE A 38 -3.41 12.09 38.16
N GLU A 39 -2.62 11.03 38.03
CA GLU A 39 -1.21 11.12 37.68
C GLU A 39 -1.03 11.63 36.25
N ASP A 40 -1.83 11.14 35.30
CA ASP A 40 -1.89 11.64 33.93
C ASP A 40 -2.26 13.12 33.86
N LEU A 41 -3.30 13.54 34.60
CA LEU A 41 -3.67 14.95 34.71
C LEU A 41 -2.57 15.81 35.33
N ARG A 42 -1.85 15.29 36.34
CA ARG A 42 -0.70 15.99 36.93
C ARG A 42 0.48 16.07 35.97
N ALA A 43 0.75 15.03 35.19
CA ALA A 43 1.82 15.03 34.19
C ALA A 43 1.53 16.06 33.10
N ALA A 44 0.29 16.12 32.62
CA ALA A 44 -0.17 17.17 31.70
C ALA A 44 -0.06 18.57 32.33
N GLY A 45 -0.52 18.72 33.58
CA GLY A 45 -0.45 19.98 34.33
C GLY A 45 0.97 20.45 34.64
N ALA A 46 1.89 19.53 34.95
CA ALA A 46 3.29 19.82 35.20
C ALA A 46 4.00 20.30 33.93
N THR A 47 3.65 19.71 32.77
CA THR A 47 4.15 20.16 31.46
C THR A 47 3.75 21.60 31.16
N LEU A 48 2.51 21.97 31.49
CA LEU A 48 2.01 23.35 31.36
C LEU A 48 2.66 24.30 32.38
N ALA A 49 2.88 23.86 33.61
CA ALA A 49 3.38 24.68 34.72
C ALA A 49 4.91 24.90 34.67
N LEU A 50 5.67 23.97 34.08
CA LEU A 50 7.12 24.08 33.92
C LEU A 50 7.55 25.11 32.87
N GLY A 51 6.60 25.76 32.17
CA GLY A 51 6.92 26.73 31.14
C GLY A 51 7.83 26.12 30.07
N SER A 52 7.59 24.85 29.74
CA SER A 52 8.37 24.13 28.74
C SER A 52 8.41 24.94 27.44
N GLU A 53 9.58 25.03 26.82
CA GLU A 53 9.78 25.46 25.42
C GLU A 53 9.12 24.48 24.41
N GLY A 54 8.06 23.80 24.82
CA GLY A 54 7.24 22.93 23.99
C GLY A 54 6.23 23.74 23.17
N PRO A 55 5.65 23.13 22.12
CA PRO A 55 4.59 23.76 21.35
C PRO A 55 3.44 24.17 22.26
N ALA A 56 2.85 25.34 21.97
CA ALA A 56 1.75 25.87 22.75
C ALA A 56 0.61 24.84 22.82
N PRO A 57 -0.04 24.67 23.98
CA PRO A 57 -1.11 23.70 24.13
C PRO A 57 -2.25 23.98 23.14
N VAL A 58 -2.76 22.90 22.54
CA VAL A 58 -3.88 22.97 21.60
C VAL A 58 -5.12 23.50 22.33
N PRO A 59 -5.78 24.55 21.83
CA PRO A 59 -7.01 25.06 22.43
C PRO A 59 -8.10 23.99 22.48
N ALA A 60 -8.82 23.89 23.60
CA ALA A 60 -9.84 22.85 23.80
C ALA A 60 -10.88 22.80 22.66
N ILE A 61 -11.31 23.95 22.15
CA ILE A 61 -12.26 24.02 21.02
C ILE A 61 -11.70 23.38 19.73
N VAL A 62 -10.40 23.47 19.50
CA VAL A 62 -9.73 22.84 18.36
C VAL A 62 -9.62 21.34 18.62
N ALA A 63 -9.14 20.95 19.80
CA ALA A 63 -8.97 19.56 20.18
C ALA A 63 -10.29 18.77 20.11
N HIS A 64 -11.39 19.31 20.64
CA HIS A 64 -12.70 18.67 20.59
C HIS A 64 -13.20 18.46 19.17
N ARG A 65 -13.12 19.47 18.31
CA ARG A 65 -13.56 19.36 16.91
C ARG A 65 -12.74 18.34 16.11
N ILE A 66 -11.44 18.30 16.34
CA ILE A 66 -10.56 17.30 15.71
C ILE A 66 -10.92 15.89 16.24
N ALA A 67 -11.16 15.74 17.53
CA ALA A 67 -11.61 14.48 18.13
C ALA A 67 -12.99 14.03 17.62
N ASP A 68 -13.87 14.97 17.26
CA ASP A 68 -15.16 14.71 16.62
C ASP A 68 -15.04 14.34 15.12
N GLY A 69 -13.81 14.20 14.60
CA GLY A 69 -13.53 13.77 13.22
C GLY A 69 -13.46 14.90 12.20
N GLU A 70 -13.46 16.17 12.61
CA GLU A 70 -13.26 17.27 11.67
C GLU A 70 -11.81 17.36 11.18
N ASN A 71 -11.63 17.77 9.91
CA ASN A 71 -10.31 17.91 9.32
C ASN A 71 -9.44 18.96 10.06
N PRO A 72 -8.25 18.59 10.58
CA PRO A 72 -7.41 19.50 11.36
C PRO A 72 -7.05 20.81 10.64
N VAL A 73 -6.78 20.77 9.34
CA VAL A 73 -6.45 21.96 8.54
C VAL A 73 -7.61 22.95 8.56
N ARG A 74 -8.84 22.46 8.39
CA ARG A 74 -10.05 23.29 8.42
C ARG A 74 -10.27 23.89 9.81
N VAL A 75 -10.18 23.07 10.85
CA VAL A 75 -10.41 23.49 12.24
C VAL A 75 -9.42 24.57 12.63
N TRP A 76 -8.11 24.38 12.37
CA TRP A 76 -7.09 25.39 12.66
C TRP A 76 -7.28 26.65 11.83
N ARG A 77 -7.60 26.54 10.53
CA ARG A 77 -7.87 27.70 9.68
C ARG A 77 -9.01 28.57 10.24
N GLU A 78 -10.11 27.94 10.61
CA GLU A 78 -11.28 28.62 11.18
C GLU A 78 -10.98 29.22 12.55
N TYR A 79 -10.24 28.50 13.40
CA TYR A 79 -9.79 29.01 14.69
C TYR A 79 -8.92 30.27 14.54
N ARG A 80 -8.07 30.32 13.50
CA ARG A 80 -7.26 31.50 13.15
C ARG A 80 -8.05 32.59 12.41
N GLY A 81 -9.35 32.37 12.13
CA GLY A 81 -10.20 33.33 11.43
C GLY A 81 -9.85 33.54 9.96
N MET A 82 -9.11 32.62 9.33
CA MET A 82 -8.64 32.76 7.95
C MET A 82 -9.65 32.23 6.94
N LYS A 83 -9.81 32.91 5.81
CA LYS A 83 -10.58 32.37 4.67
C LYS A 83 -9.74 31.33 3.92
N ALA A 84 -10.39 30.36 3.29
CA ALA A 84 -9.70 29.32 2.50
C ALA A 84 -8.79 29.92 1.41
N ILE A 85 -9.24 30.96 0.70
CA ILE A 85 -8.42 31.65 -0.31
C ILE A 85 -7.17 32.32 0.29
N GLU A 86 -7.27 32.83 1.51
CA GLU A 86 -6.17 33.51 2.20
C GLU A 86 -5.10 32.49 2.61
N LEU A 87 -5.51 31.37 3.21
CA LEU A 87 -4.61 30.27 3.56
C LEU A 87 -3.94 29.68 2.31
N ALA A 88 -4.72 29.40 1.26
CA ALA A 88 -4.18 28.82 0.02
C ALA A 88 -3.12 29.73 -0.60
N ARG A 89 -3.39 31.05 -0.67
CA ARG A 89 -2.44 32.04 -1.18
C ARG A 89 -1.18 32.10 -0.32
N ALA A 90 -1.32 32.15 1.00
CA ALA A 90 -0.20 32.22 1.93
C ALA A 90 0.68 30.95 1.89
N ALA A 91 0.06 29.78 1.71
CA ALA A 91 0.74 28.50 1.60
C ALA A 91 1.22 28.18 0.17
N GLY A 92 1.02 29.09 -0.81
CA GLY A 92 1.52 28.94 -2.18
C GLY A 92 0.78 27.90 -3.01
N MET A 93 -0.52 27.70 -2.79
CA MET A 93 -1.34 26.72 -3.50
C MET A 93 -2.68 27.29 -4.00
N SER A 94 -3.39 26.52 -4.81
CA SER A 94 -4.70 26.92 -5.32
C SER A 94 -5.80 26.68 -4.28
N ALA A 95 -6.81 27.55 -4.24
CA ALA A 95 -7.96 27.39 -3.35
C ALA A 95 -8.75 26.07 -3.58
N PRO A 96 -8.94 25.58 -4.83
CA PRO A 96 -9.52 24.26 -5.06
C PRO A 96 -8.70 23.12 -4.43
N TYR A 97 -7.37 23.20 -4.52
CA TYR A 97 -6.50 22.16 -3.94
C TYR A 97 -6.54 22.16 -2.41
N LEU A 98 -6.57 23.33 -1.78
CA LEU A 98 -6.80 23.42 -0.33
C LEU A 98 -8.17 22.85 0.05
N SER A 99 -9.21 23.10 -0.73
CA SER A 99 -10.55 22.56 -0.48
C SER A 99 -10.58 21.02 -0.59
N GLU A 100 -9.84 20.42 -1.52
CA GLU A 100 -9.68 18.96 -1.59
C GLU A 100 -9.00 18.41 -0.34
N ILE A 101 -8.06 19.16 0.26
CA ILE A 101 -7.40 18.79 1.52
C ILE A 101 -8.38 18.91 2.70
N GLU A 102 -9.07 20.04 2.83
CA GLU A 102 -10.04 20.27 3.93
C GLU A 102 -11.24 19.31 3.91
N THR A 103 -11.56 18.75 2.74
CA THR A 103 -12.64 17.74 2.58
C THR A 103 -12.15 16.31 2.67
N GLY A 104 -10.84 16.08 2.86
CA GLY A 104 -10.24 14.74 2.95
C GLY A 104 -10.17 13.98 1.62
N LYS A 105 -10.43 14.65 0.47
CA LYS A 105 -10.27 14.04 -0.86
C LYS A 105 -8.80 13.81 -1.22
N LYS A 106 -7.89 14.61 -0.66
CA LYS A 106 -6.44 14.48 -0.81
C LYS A 106 -5.77 14.78 0.53
N ASP A 107 -4.78 13.99 0.90
CA ASP A 107 -4.01 14.24 2.13
C ASP A 107 -2.99 15.39 1.97
N GLY A 108 -2.68 15.77 0.73
CA GLY A 108 -1.65 16.76 0.42
C GLY A 108 -0.24 16.15 0.44
N THR A 109 0.71 16.83 -0.21
CA THR A 109 2.13 16.40 -0.13
C THR A 109 2.74 16.86 1.19
N PHE A 110 3.79 16.19 1.66
CA PHE A 110 4.53 16.62 2.86
C PHE A 110 4.91 18.12 2.80
N ARG A 111 5.39 18.58 1.63
CA ARG A 111 5.75 19.99 1.41
C ARG A 111 4.55 20.94 1.50
N THR A 112 3.40 20.51 0.98
CA THR A 112 2.13 21.25 1.09
C THR A 112 1.71 21.38 2.56
N MET A 113 1.70 20.27 3.29
CA MET A 113 1.30 20.25 4.70
C MET A 113 2.26 21.08 5.57
N ALA A 114 3.56 21.04 5.29
CA ALA A 114 4.56 21.88 5.96
C ALA A 114 4.33 23.37 5.73
N ALA A 115 3.95 23.76 4.49
CA ALA A 115 3.60 25.15 4.19
C ALA A 115 2.34 25.59 4.94
N ILE A 116 1.32 24.73 5.02
CA ILE A 116 0.08 25.01 5.77
C ILE A 116 0.38 25.17 7.26
N ALA A 117 1.14 24.25 7.86
CA ALA A 117 1.55 24.29 9.27
C ALA A 117 2.29 25.59 9.60
N SER A 118 3.22 25.99 8.74
CA SER A 118 3.97 27.23 8.89
C SER A 118 3.07 28.47 8.86
N VAL A 119 2.04 28.49 8.01
CA VAL A 119 1.11 29.64 7.92
C VAL A 119 0.16 29.67 9.12
N LEU A 120 -0.29 28.52 9.60
CA LEU A 120 -1.21 28.40 10.73
C LEU A 120 -0.51 28.50 12.10
N CYS A 121 0.83 28.56 12.10
CA CYS A 121 1.68 28.58 13.29
C CYS A 121 1.39 27.39 14.22
N VAL A 122 1.40 26.18 13.66
CA VAL A 122 1.19 24.92 14.37
C VAL A 122 2.26 23.91 13.95
N SER A 123 2.42 22.84 14.72
CA SER A 123 3.30 21.74 14.31
C SER A 123 2.68 20.96 13.15
N LEU A 124 3.50 20.18 12.44
CA LEU A 124 3.01 19.26 11.43
C LEU A 124 2.11 18.18 12.06
N ASP A 125 2.43 17.75 13.28
CA ASP A 125 1.66 16.75 14.01
C ASP A 125 0.25 17.26 14.36
N ASP A 126 0.09 18.56 14.62
CA ASP A 126 -1.22 19.19 14.86
C ASP A 126 -2.13 19.20 13.62
N LEU A 127 -1.56 19.00 12.43
CA LEU A 127 -2.31 18.88 11.17
C LEU A 127 -2.46 17.44 10.70
N ALA A 128 -1.75 16.50 11.32
CA ALA A 128 -1.92 15.10 11.03
C ALA A 128 -3.36 14.72 11.39
N PRO A 129 -4.11 14.05 10.49
CA PRO A 129 -5.40 13.52 10.87
C PRO A 129 -5.20 12.63 12.11
N PRO A 130 -6.09 12.69 13.11
CA PRO A 130 -6.05 11.73 14.21
C PRO A 130 -6.04 10.35 13.57
N ALA A 131 -5.16 9.47 14.05
CA ALA A 131 -5.13 8.09 13.61
C ALA A 131 -6.38 7.38 14.15
N ASP A 132 -7.56 7.78 13.67
CA ASP A 132 -8.73 6.94 13.81
C ASP A 132 -8.50 5.75 12.88
N GLU A 133 -8.28 4.61 13.53
CA GLU A 133 -8.09 3.32 12.92
C GLU A 133 -9.24 2.98 11.96
N GLU A 134 -10.45 3.43 12.26
CA GLU A 134 -11.66 3.18 11.49
C GLU A 134 -11.69 4.04 10.21
N ASP A 135 -11.31 5.32 10.30
CA ASP A 135 -11.10 6.18 9.13
C ASP A 135 -9.92 5.72 8.27
N ARG A 136 -8.84 5.25 8.88
CA ARG A 136 -7.70 4.65 8.16
C ARG A 136 -8.17 3.43 7.37
N ARG A 137 -8.91 2.52 8.01
CA ARG A 137 -9.50 1.34 7.34
C ARG A 137 -10.45 1.76 6.23
N ALA A 138 -11.28 2.79 6.43
CA ALA A 138 -12.18 3.29 5.39
C ALA A 138 -11.43 3.85 4.18
N ARG A 139 -10.32 4.58 4.39
CA ARG A 139 -9.45 5.09 3.30
C ARG A 139 -8.68 3.98 2.60
N GLU A 140 -8.08 3.07 3.36
CA GLU A 140 -7.39 1.90 2.82
C GLU A 140 -8.35 1.03 1.99
N ARG A 141 -9.59 0.85 2.47
CA ARG A 141 -10.67 0.18 1.73
C ARG A 141 -11.00 0.90 0.43
N ALA A 142 -11.20 2.22 0.47
CA ALA A 142 -11.50 3.00 -0.72
C ALA A 142 -10.36 2.89 -1.76
N ALA A 143 -9.10 2.93 -1.31
CA ALA A 143 -7.94 2.74 -2.15
C ALA A 143 -7.87 1.33 -2.78
N LEU A 144 -8.21 0.28 -2.03
CA LEU A 144 -8.29 -1.09 -2.55
C LEU A 144 -9.38 -1.23 -3.61
N VAL A 145 -10.57 -0.67 -3.39
CA VAL A 145 -11.68 -0.68 -4.35
C VAL A 145 -11.29 0.05 -5.65
N ASP A 146 -10.64 1.20 -5.54
CA ASP A 146 -10.14 1.96 -6.69
C ASP A 146 -9.02 1.21 -7.42
N GLY A 147 -8.14 0.53 -6.68
CA GLY A 147 -7.10 -0.37 -7.21
C GLY A 147 -7.70 -1.50 -8.06
N VAL A 148 -8.68 -2.21 -7.51
CA VAL A 148 -9.44 -3.27 -8.21
C VAL A 148 -10.06 -2.74 -9.50
N ARG A 149 -10.78 -1.60 -9.45
CA ARG A 149 -11.37 -0.96 -10.64
C ARG A 149 -10.31 -0.55 -11.67
N ALA A 150 -9.17 -0.04 -11.23
CA ALA A 150 -8.07 0.34 -12.11
C ALA A 150 -7.48 -0.88 -12.82
N GLN A 151 -7.25 -2.00 -12.12
CA GLN A 151 -6.75 -3.21 -12.75
C GLN A 151 -7.74 -3.81 -13.74
N ILE A 152 -9.04 -3.83 -13.44
CA ILE A 152 -10.06 -4.28 -14.39
C ILE A 152 -9.97 -3.47 -15.70
N ARG A 153 -9.95 -2.14 -15.62
CA ARG A 153 -9.79 -1.28 -16.82
C ARG A 153 -8.50 -1.58 -17.58
N LYS A 154 -7.40 -1.81 -16.87
CA LYS A 154 -6.11 -2.16 -17.46
C LYS A 154 -6.16 -3.50 -18.19
N ILE A 155 -6.77 -4.52 -17.59
CA ILE A 155 -6.95 -5.85 -18.21
C ILE A 155 -7.80 -5.72 -19.47
N VAL A 156 -8.94 -5.01 -19.40
CA VAL A 156 -9.78 -4.74 -20.57
C VAL A 156 -8.96 -4.08 -21.68
N ALA A 157 -8.19 -3.04 -21.37
CA ALA A 157 -7.35 -2.36 -22.35
C ALA A 157 -6.25 -3.26 -22.95
N LEU A 158 -5.65 -4.16 -22.17
CA LEU A 158 -4.65 -5.11 -22.66
C LEU A 158 -5.24 -6.17 -23.60
N VAL A 159 -6.51 -6.55 -23.38
CA VAL A 159 -7.19 -7.60 -24.15
C VAL A 159 -7.88 -7.06 -25.39
N THR A 160 -8.55 -5.91 -25.28
CA THR A 160 -9.37 -5.34 -26.37
C THR A 160 -8.75 -4.13 -27.03
N GLY A 161 -7.58 -3.67 -26.56
CA GLY A 161 -6.91 -2.51 -27.08
C GLY A 161 -6.21 -2.76 -28.43
N PRO A 162 -5.73 -1.68 -29.08
CA PRO A 162 -5.05 -1.77 -30.37
C PRO A 162 -3.60 -2.29 -30.29
N SER A 163 -3.07 -2.50 -29.09
CA SER A 163 -1.70 -2.97 -28.85
C SER A 163 -1.54 -4.47 -29.14
N ALA A 164 -0.32 -4.88 -29.47
CA ALA A 164 0.02 -6.30 -29.57
C ALA A 164 -0.29 -7.02 -28.25
N PHE A 165 -0.90 -8.20 -28.36
CA PHE A 165 -1.33 -8.97 -27.20
C PHE A 165 -0.11 -9.55 -26.45
N ASP A 166 -0.02 -9.26 -25.15
CA ASP A 166 1.05 -9.72 -24.26
C ASP A 166 0.43 -10.51 -23.09
N THR A 167 0.55 -11.84 -23.15
CA THR A 167 0.04 -12.75 -22.11
C THR A 167 0.68 -12.50 -20.74
N GLY A 168 1.96 -12.13 -20.72
CA GLY A 168 2.68 -11.81 -19.48
C GLY A 168 2.18 -10.52 -18.85
N ALA A 169 1.85 -9.49 -19.64
CA ALA A 169 1.24 -8.26 -19.14
C ALA A 169 -0.16 -8.50 -18.56
N VAL A 170 -0.97 -9.32 -19.23
CA VAL A 170 -2.29 -9.73 -18.73
C VAL A 170 -2.16 -10.50 -17.42
N ARG A 171 -1.29 -11.51 -17.34
CA ARG A 171 -1.02 -12.28 -16.12
C ARG A 171 -0.66 -11.38 -14.94
N ARG A 172 0.27 -10.43 -15.14
CA ARG A 172 0.70 -9.49 -14.08
C ARG A 172 -0.46 -8.65 -13.58
N ALA A 173 -1.24 -8.05 -14.49
CA ALA A 173 -2.39 -7.22 -14.12
C ALA A 173 -3.46 -8.02 -13.37
N VAL A 174 -3.76 -9.24 -13.81
CA VAL A 174 -4.73 -10.13 -13.14
C VAL A 174 -4.21 -10.59 -11.77
N THR A 175 -2.92 -10.88 -11.63
CA THR A 175 -2.33 -11.25 -10.33
C THR A 175 -2.45 -10.11 -9.33
N THR A 176 -2.17 -8.87 -9.75
CA THR A 176 -2.38 -7.68 -8.91
C THR A 176 -3.85 -7.51 -8.53
N LEU A 177 -4.77 -7.64 -9.49
CA LEU A 177 -6.22 -7.59 -9.24
C LEU A 177 -6.65 -8.62 -8.18
N VAL A 178 -6.17 -9.86 -8.26
CA VAL A 178 -6.50 -10.92 -7.31
C VAL A 178 -5.96 -10.59 -5.92
N GLY A 179 -4.72 -10.08 -5.82
CA GLY A 179 -4.14 -9.65 -4.55
C GLY A 179 -4.96 -8.56 -3.85
N ASP A 180 -5.36 -7.53 -4.61
CA ASP A 180 -6.18 -6.42 -4.10
C ASP A 180 -7.58 -6.92 -3.68
N ALA A 181 -8.21 -7.77 -4.50
CA ALA A 181 -9.53 -8.34 -4.24
C ALA A 181 -9.57 -9.29 -3.03
N VAL A 182 -8.53 -10.13 -2.85
CA VAL A 182 -8.42 -11.00 -1.68
C VAL A 182 -8.20 -10.19 -0.40
N SER A 183 -7.36 -9.15 -0.47
CA SER A 183 -7.13 -8.25 0.65
C SER A 183 -8.42 -7.53 1.07
N LEU A 184 -9.20 -7.08 0.09
CA LEU A 184 -10.51 -6.44 0.31
C LEU A 184 -11.52 -7.42 0.92
N LYS A 185 -11.59 -8.67 0.43
CA LYS A 185 -12.47 -9.72 0.94
C LYS A 185 -12.11 -10.19 2.36
N ALA A 186 -10.83 -10.16 2.72
CA ALA A 186 -10.39 -10.49 4.08
C ALA A 186 -10.85 -9.45 5.12
N GLN A 187 -10.99 -8.19 4.71
CA GLN A 187 -11.48 -7.10 5.56
C GLN A 187 -13.01 -7.13 5.70
N GLU A 188 -13.74 -7.62 4.70
CA GLU A 188 -15.20 -7.79 4.74
C GLU A 188 -15.61 -9.20 4.29
N PRO A 189 -15.82 -10.14 5.22
CA PRO A 189 -16.30 -11.49 4.89
C PRO A 189 -17.67 -11.50 4.18
N HIS A 190 -18.43 -10.41 4.34
CA HIS A 190 -19.73 -10.16 3.70
C HIS A 190 -19.64 -9.20 2.50
N ALA A 191 -18.43 -8.94 1.98
CA ALA A 191 -18.25 -8.07 0.84
C ALA A 191 -19.13 -8.54 -0.33
N GLU A 192 -19.80 -7.56 -0.93
CA GLU A 192 -20.82 -7.66 -1.96
C GLU A 192 -20.55 -8.73 -3.04
N ASP A 193 -21.61 -9.35 -3.55
CA ASP A 193 -21.62 -10.44 -4.55
C ASP A 193 -20.67 -10.22 -5.75
N TRP A 194 -20.36 -8.96 -6.11
CA TRP A 194 -19.48 -8.62 -7.24
C TRP A 194 -18.02 -9.05 -7.07
N LEU A 195 -17.49 -9.13 -5.84
CA LEU A 195 -16.10 -9.58 -5.61
C LEU A 195 -15.92 -11.06 -5.96
N GLY A 196 -16.97 -11.86 -5.78
CA GLY A 196 -17.00 -13.26 -6.22
C GLY A 196 -16.88 -13.37 -7.73
N GLU A 197 -17.68 -12.60 -8.47
CA GLU A 197 -17.66 -12.58 -9.94
C GLU A 197 -16.29 -12.13 -10.48
N VAL A 198 -15.68 -11.12 -9.86
CA VAL A 198 -14.34 -10.65 -10.26
C VAL A 198 -13.27 -11.72 -10.06
N LEU A 199 -13.27 -12.42 -8.93
CA LEU A 199 -12.30 -13.48 -8.66
C LEU A 199 -12.50 -14.69 -9.58
N GLU A 200 -13.75 -15.05 -9.89
CA GLU A 200 -14.06 -16.12 -10.85
C GLU A 200 -13.59 -15.75 -12.25
N GLY A 201 -13.88 -14.53 -12.70
CA GLY A 201 -13.40 -14.01 -13.99
C GLY A 201 -11.87 -13.97 -14.06
N ALA A 202 -11.20 -13.49 -13.01
CA ALA A 202 -9.75 -13.46 -12.93
C ALA A 202 -9.13 -14.87 -13.05
N ARG A 203 -9.74 -15.87 -12.40
CA ARG A 203 -9.32 -17.26 -12.51
C ARG A 203 -9.47 -17.80 -13.93
N ALA A 204 -10.61 -17.55 -14.58
CA ALA A 204 -10.83 -17.96 -15.96
C ALA A 204 -9.79 -17.35 -16.92
N VAL A 205 -9.40 -16.08 -16.71
CA VAL A 205 -8.34 -15.44 -17.49
C VAL A 205 -6.98 -16.10 -17.26
N LEU A 206 -6.60 -16.37 -16.01
CA LEU A 206 -5.33 -17.04 -15.69
C LEU A 206 -5.25 -18.44 -16.29
N ASP A 207 -6.33 -19.23 -16.17
CA ASP A 207 -6.40 -20.58 -16.74
C ASP A 207 -6.22 -20.57 -18.27
N LEU A 208 -6.79 -19.56 -18.94
CA LEU A 208 -6.62 -19.37 -20.39
C LEU A 208 -5.20 -18.96 -20.76
N VAL A 209 -4.60 -18.05 -19.99
CA VAL A 209 -3.21 -17.60 -20.19
C VAL A 209 -2.22 -18.75 -19.96
N ASP A 210 -2.41 -19.55 -18.91
CA ASP A 210 -1.59 -20.73 -18.61
C ASP A 210 -1.63 -21.74 -19.76
N ARG A 211 -2.82 -22.00 -20.32
CA ARG A 211 -2.98 -22.89 -21.46
C ARG A 211 -2.25 -22.36 -22.70
N ALA A 212 -2.45 -21.08 -23.03
CA ALA A 212 -1.82 -20.45 -24.18
C ALA A 212 -0.28 -20.47 -24.07
N GLU A 213 0.27 -20.13 -22.91
CA GLU A 213 1.72 -20.20 -22.68
C GLU A 213 2.24 -21.65 -22.75
N GLY A 214 1.47 -22.61 -22.23
CA GLY A 214 1.76 -24.04 -22.34
C GLY A 214 1.88 -24.50 -23.80
N ASP A 215 0.93 -24.09 -24.66
CA ASP A 215 0.92 -24.45 -26.08
C ASP A 215 2.12 -23.83 -26.83
N ILE A 216 2.46 -22.57 -26.53
CA ILE A 216 3.63 -21.88 -27.10
C ILE A 216 4.91 -22.62 -26.72
N ILE A 217 5.08 -22.93 -25.43
CA ILE A 217 6.25 -23.66 -24.92
C ILE A 217 6.32 -25.07 -25.52
N GLY A 218 5.18 -25.76 -25.63
CA GLY A 218 5.08 -27.08 -26.23
C GLY A 218 5.55 -27.08 -27.68
N THR A 219 5.05 -26.12 -28.47
CA THR A 219 5.43 -25.95 -29.88
C THR A 219 6.92 -25.66 -30.03
N ALA A 220 7.48 -24.76 -29.21
CA ALA A 220 8.90 -24.42 -29.24
C ALA A 220 9.80 -25.62 -28.88
N ARG A 221 9.41 -26.43 -27.88
CA ARG A 221 10.14 -27.65 -27.51
C ARG A 221 10.12 -28.69 -28.63
N GLN A 222 8.98 -28.86 -29.31
CA GLN A 222 8.86 -29.78 -30.43
C GLN A 222 9.76 -29.35 -31.60
N ALA A 223 9.67 -28.09 -32.00
CA ALA A 223 10.52 -27.54 -33.07
C ALA A 223 12.01 -27.69 -32.75
N ARG A 224 12.41 -27.45 -31.50
CA ARG A 224 13.80 -27.67 -31.05
C ARG A 224 14.23 -29.13 -31.21
N ARG A 225 13.38 -30.09 -30.83
CA ARG A 225 13.68 -31.52 -30.94
C ARG A 225 13.89 -31.92 -32.41
N GLU A 226 13.01 -31.48 -33.29
CA GLU A 226 13.13 -31.75 -34.74
C GLU A 226 14.40 -31.12 -35.33
N LEU A 227 14.75 -29.89 -34.91
CA LEU A 227 16.00 -29.25 -35.31
C LEU A 227 17.23 -29.99 -34.78
N GLU A 228 17.22 -30.47 -33.54
CA GLU A 228 18.31 -31.27 -32.96
C GLU A 228 18.52 -32.58 -33.75
N GLU A 229 17.45 -33.23 -34.22
CA GLU A 229 17.53 -34.41 -35.08
C GLU A 229 18.18 -34.09 -36.44
N ILE A 230 17.75 -33.00 -37.09
CA ILE A 230 18.30 -32.54 -38.37
C ILE A 230 19.79 -32.21 -38.24
N VAL A 231 20.16 -31.42 -37.24
CA VAL A 231 21.54 -30.96 -37.02
C VAL A 231 22.46 -32.09 -36.57
N SER A 232 21.94 -33.16 -35.96
CA SER A 232 22.72 -34.34 -35.59
C SER A 232 23.00 -35.29 -36.76
N GLY A 233 22.33 -35.08 -37.90
CA GLY A 233 22.43 -35.87 -39.12
C GLY A 233 23.75 -35.69 -39.88
N PRO A 234 24.06 -36.60 -40.83
CA PRO A 234 25.34 -36.62 -41.55
C PRO A 234 25.59 -35.38 -42.41
N GLY A 235 24.54 -34.69 -42.88
CA GLY A 235 24.67 -33.45 -43.67
C GLY A 235 25.19 -32.25 -42.88
N PHE A 236 25.12 -32.30 -41.54
CA PHE A 236 25.66 -31.27 -40.63
C PHE A 236 26.90 -31.76 -39.86
N ARG A 237 27.36 -33.00 -40.10
CA ARG A 237 28.64 -33.51 -39.57
C ARG A 237 29.77 -33.07 -40.49
N PHE A 238 30.67 -32.24 -39.96
CA PHE A 238 31.86 -31.80 -40.69
C PHE A 238 32.79 -33.01 -40.93
N THR A 239 32.73 -33.62 -42.11
CA THR A 239 33.78 -34.53 -42.56
C THR A 239 34.92 -33.70 -43.15
N ALA A 240 36.16 -34.02 -42.78
CA ALA A 240 37.34 -33.34 -43.32
C ALA A 240 37.25 -33.26 -44.86
N PRO A 241 37.63 -32.12 -45.47
CA PRO A 241 37.57 -31.97 -46.92
C PRO A 241 38.36 -33.11 -47.58
N PRO A 242 37.84 -33.69 -48.69
CA PRO A 242 38.54 -34.76 -49.38
C PRO A 242 39.96 -34.29 -49.74
N PRO A 243 40.98 -35.17 -49.63
CA PRO A 243 42.35 -34.81 -49.98
C PRO A 243 42.39 -34.30 -51.42
N PRO A 244 43.24 -33.31 -51.74
CA PRO A 244 43.36 -32.79 -53.10
C PRO A 244 43.70 -33.95 -54.04
N PRO A 245 43.17 -33.96 -55.27
CA PRO A 245 43.47 -35.01 -56.23
C PRO A 245 44.99 -35.12 -56.38
N SER A 246 45.53 -36.30 -56.14
CA SER A 246 46.93 -36.61 -56.41
C SER A 246 47.15 -36.41 -57.91
N GLY A 247 47.81 -35.30 -58.26
CA GLY A 247 48.22 -35.04 -59.63
C GLY A 247 49.20 -36.12 -60.05
N ASP A 248 48.76 -36.96 -60.97
CA ASP A 248 49.55 -37.68 -61.98
C ASP A 248 48.57 -38.37 -62.94
N GLU A 249 47.72 -37.58 -63.61
CA GLU A 249 47.23 -37.97 -64.94
C GLU A 249 47.90 -37.01 -65.94
N GLU A 250 49.03 -37.45 -66.47
CA GLU A 250 49.61 -36.91 -67.70
C GLU A 250 48.52 -36.90 -68.78
N ILE A 251 47.94 -35.72 -69.02
CA ILE A 251 47.13 -35.46 -70.20
C ILE A 251 48.06 -35.57 -71.41
N ARG A 252 48.11 -36.76 -71.99
CA ARG A 252 48.87 -37.06 -73.20
C ARG A 252 48.18 -36.42 -74.40
N TRP A 253 48.45 -35.13 -74.63
CA TRP A 253 48.06 -34.44 -75.87
C TRP A 253 48.81 -35.08 -77.05
N SER A 254 48.08 -35.73 -77.96
CA SER A 254 48.58 -36.11 -79.29
C SER A 254 48.08 -35.11 -80.34
N PRO A 255 48.95 -34.40 -81.08
CA PRO A 255 48.51 -33.51 -82.13
C PRO A 255 48.13 -34.34 -83.36
N GLN A 256 46.87 -34.24 -83.80
CA GLN A 256 46.48 -34.74 -85.13
C GLN A 256 47.01 -33.76 -86.19
N SER A 257 47.81 -34.30 -87.10
CA SER A 257 48.37 -33.59 -88.25
C SER A 257 47.28 -33.21 -89.26
N ALA A 258 47.36 -31.99 -89.77
CA ALA A 258 46.67 -31.53 -90.97
C ALA A 258 47.33 -32.10 -92.24
N ALA A 259 46.52 -32.72 -93.11
CA ALA A 259 46.70 -33.02 -94.54
C ALA A 259 45.57 -34.02 -94.88
N GLU A 260 44.69 -33.89 -95.87
CA GLU A 260 44.55 -33.07 -97.09
C GLU A 260 43.05 -32.81 -97.33
#